data_AF-A0A932GQ87-F1
#
_entry.id   AF-A0A932GQ87-F1
#
_cell.length_a   1.000
_cell.length_b   1.000
_cell.length_c   1.000
_cell.angle_alpha   90.00
_cell.angle_beta   90.00
_cell.angle_gamma   90.00
#
_symmetry.space_group_name_H-M   'P 1'
#
loop_
_entity.id
_entity.type
_entity.pdbx_description
1 polymer ?
#
loop_
_entity_poly.entity_id
_entity_poly.type
_entity_poly.pdbx_seq_one_letter_code
_entity_poly.pdbx_strand_id
1 'polypeptide(L)'
;MAATFIHLSGSKRGTVETRGEEHIKIGSGEECDFRFDLQRDPLVAALHAEIRFENCEYSLSDKGRGTFVNNRMAPEIILQDGDIIEFGEGGPKVRFRIRPEDQPCKPFRDICADCFDRTILGGKNRLVAFPSFFKTMLQEVYREASWKVRVSVFSILFLMIASIVGSPLFLYKSYVDRLHYEKSLLRLSGEMQSDRLSQKELEKRLLEAREQLTHYRTETEAALTRLRQERDRLETQLKDSTDLAEQGDARIRDLESQLSVATRKIHDLEREEKAGESVIQRDMGGVAFLEVVYTFEDQAGRRIRFSRVDSSGEPVRDAAGEAPVSVEGKGPIVSIRSSGTGFLVRAGEILTNRHVAEPWWEDQGAKPFIDSGFRPVSILSRAFFPGIKEPFPLRTHRLSDKADVALLRFDQKGVKLPVLNLDSSPGAAIVGRPVILIGYPTGVEALLARVDPATLRKMIETQGSRVNEIINELSQQGLIRPLATWGHVSDVRPHQLTYDALTTSGGSGSPIVNTRGKVIGINHAVLVSFTGSNFGIPIRFGLELMDQR
;
A
#
# COMPACT_ATOMS: atom_id res chain seq x y z
N MET A 1 39.19 -56.75 34.36
CA MET A 1 38.84 -55.32 34.32
C MET A 1 39.88 -54.60 33.50
N ALA A 2 39.48 -53.71 32.58
CA ALA A 2 40.43 -52.94 31.78
C ALA A 2 40.35 -51.46 32.20
N ALA A 3 41.52 -50.87 32.45
CA ALA A 3 41.66 -49.45 32.73
C ALA A 3 41.77 -48.67 31.43
N THR A 4 40.94 -47.64 31.27
CA THR A 4 40.98 -46.70 30.14
C THR A 4 41.55 -45.37 30.59
N PHE A 5 42.61 -44.93 29.92
CA PHE A 5 43.31 -43.67 30.16
C PHE A 5 42.98 -42.69 29.04
N ILE A 6 42.39 -41.56 29.39
CA ILE A 6 42.00 -40.51 28.44
C ILE A 6 42.97 -39.34 28.60
N HIS A 7 43.80 -39.08 27.61
CA HIS A 7 44.80 -38.01 27.65
C HIS A 7 44.15 -36.63 27.45
N LEU A 8 44.03 -35.85 28.53
CA LEU A 8 43.39 -34.53 28.54
C LEU A 8 44.36 -33.42 28.08
N SER A 9 45.65 -33.54 28.38
CA SER A 9 46.71 -32.61 27.94
C SER A 9 48.06 -33.32 27.70
N GLY A 10 49.05 -32.60 27.19
CA GLY A 10 50.39 -33.13 26.87
C GLY A 10 50.59 -33.59 25.42
N SER A 11 51.74 -34.22 25.16
CA SER A 11 52.14 -34.76 23.84
C SER A 11 51.13 -35.75 23.25
N LYS A 12 50.41 -36.48 24.09
CA LYS A 12 49.40 -37.49 23.71
C LYS A 12 47.95 -37.01 23.76
N ARG A 13 47.70 -35.69 23.87
CA ARG A 13 46.35 -35.11 24.02
C ARG A 13 45.34 -35.63 22.99
N GLY A 14 44.17 -36.06 23.45
CA GLY A 14 43.05 -36.51 22.62
C GLY A 14 43.06 -38.00 22.27
N THR A 15 44.10 -38.74 22.66
CA THR A 15 44.14 -40.20 22.53
C THR A 15 43.50 -40.89 23.74
N VAL A 16 42.99 -42.09 23.49
CA VAL A 16 42.42 -42.96 24.53
C VAL A 16 43.14 -44.29 24.45
N GLU A 17 43.82 -44.67 25.52
CA GLU A 17 44.56 -45.92 25.59
C GLU A 17 43.92 -46.82 26.65
N THR A 18 43.69 -48.09 26.33
CA THR A 18 43.12 -49.07 27.27
C THR A 18 44.12 -50.19 27.49
N ARG A 19 44.35 -50.54 28.76
CA ARG A 19 45.28 -51.59 29.19
C ARG A 19 44.62 -52.45 30.27
N GLY A 20 44.88 -53.75 30.21
CA GLY A 20 44.39 -54.75 31.15
C GLY A 20 45.51 -55.47 31.89
N GLU A 21 46.71 -54.88 31.92
CA GLU A 21 47.91 -55.46 32.55
C GLU A 21 47.92 -55.17 34.06
N GLU A 22 48.55 -56.07 34.82
CA GLU A 22 48.63 -55.97 36.30
C GLU A 22 49.62 -54.89 36.77
N HIS A 23 50.56 -54.47 35.92
CA HIS A 23 51.54 -53.43 36.22
C HIS A 23 51.76 -52.55 35.00
N ILE A 24 51.58 -51.23 35.15
CA ILE A 24 51.69 -50.24 34.08
C ILE A 24 52.70 -49.17 34.49
N LYS A 25 53.71 -48.93 33.66
CA LYS A 25 54.77 -47.93 33.88
C LYS A 25 54.56 -46.70 33.01
N ILE A 26 54.70 -45.52 33.63
CA ILE A 26 54.43 -44.23 33.01
C ILE A 26 55.68 -43.36 33.11
N GLY A 27 56.14 -42.82 31.99
CA GLY A 27 57.35 -41.99 31.98
C GLY A 27 57.79 -41.56 30.58
N SER A 28 58.97 -40.98 30.48
CA SER A 28 59.59 -40.60 29.20
C SER A 28 60.64 -41.59 28.69
N GLY A 29 60.99 -42.60 29.50
CA GLY A 29 61.96 -43.65 29.18
C GLY A 29 61.44 -44.68 28.17
N GLU A 30 62.35 -45.47 27.59
CA GLU A 30 61.98 -46.50 26.59
C GLU A 30 61.31 -47.73 27.22
N GLU A 31 61.51 -47.93 28.52
CA GLU A 31 61.00 -49.04 29.34
C GLU A 31 59.57 -48.78 29.88
N CYS A 32 58.90 -47.70 29.47
CA CYS A 32 57.59 -47.27 29.97
C CYS A 32 56.47 -47.57 28.97
N ASP A 33 55.35 -48.12 29.46
CA ASP A 33 54.16 -48.43 28.66
C ASP A 33 53.47 -47.16 28.15
N PHE A 34 53.41 -46.14 29.00
CA PHE A 34 52.96 -44.80 28.62
C PHE A 34 54.15 -43.87 28.47
N ARG A 35 54.70 -43.85 27.25
CA ARG A 35 55.82 -42.98 26.86
C ARG A 35 55.35 -41.58 26.47
N PHE A 36 55.75 -40.58 27.24
CA PHE A 36 55.58 -39.16 26.90
C PHE A 36 56.80 -38.62 26.16
N ASP A 37 56.59 -37.67 25.24
CA ASP A 37 57.67 -37.03 24.49
C ASP A 37 58.37 -35.97 25.36
N LEU A 38 59.64 -36.22 25.71
CA LEU A 38 60.45 -35.38 26.58
C LEU A 38 60.63 -33.94 26.04
N GLN A 39 60.55 -33.72 24.72
CA GLN A 39 60.66 -32.37 24.15
C GLN A 39 59.39 -31.55 24.36
N ARG A 40 58.22 -32.21 24.43
CA ARG A 40 56.91 -31.54 24.60
C ARG A 40 56.45 -31.52 26.05
N ASP A 41 56.82 -32.54 26.82
CA ASP A 41 56.46 -32.70 28.23
C ASP A 41 57.74 -32.83 29.09
N PRO A 42 58.55 -31.77 29.25
CA PRO A 42 59.85 -31.83 29.94
C PRO A 42 59.74 -32.08 31.45
N LEU A 43 58.53 -31.99 32.00
CA LEU A 43 58.23 -32.19 33.42
C LEU A 43 58.04 -33.68 33.77
N VAL A 44 57.87 -34.55 32.76
CA VAL A 44 57.74 -36.00 32.96
C VAL A 44 59.12 -36.62 33.15
N ALA A 45 59.24 -37.51 34.13
CA ALA A 45 60.51 -38.18 34.46
C ALA A 45 60.68 -39.46 33.63
N ALA A 46 61.91 -39.98 33.53
CA ALA A 46 62.21 -41.21 32.78
C ALA A 46 61.31 -42.39 33.22
N LEU A 47 61.13 -42.55 34.53
CA LEU A 47 60.05 -43.33 35.13
C LEU A 47 59.35 -42.39 36.12
N HIS A 48 58.12 -41.97 35.81
CA HIS A 48 57.41 -40.95 36.56
C HIS A 48 56.40 -41.55 37.55
N ALA A 49 55.60 -42.51 37.11
CA ALA A 49 54.63 -43.18 37.96
C ALA A 49 54.46 -44.64 37.57
N GLU A 50 54.07 -45.47 38.53
CA GLU A 50 53.67 -46.86 38.30
C GLU A 50 52.26 -47.08 38.81
N ILE A 51 51.43 -47.78 38.03
CA ILE A 51 50.10 -48.22 38.44
C ILE A 51 50.13 -49.75 38.58
N ARG A 52 49.74 -50.26 39.74
CA ARG A 52 49.62 -51.70 40.01
C ARG A 52 48.17 -52.06 40.27
N PHE A 53 47.78 -53.25 39.82
CA PHE A 53 46.47 -53.81 40.12
C PHE A 53 46.65 -54.96 41.11
N GLU A 54 46.26 -54.74 42.37
CA GLU A 54 46.36 -55.71 43.46
C GLU A 54 45.03 -55.70 44.25
N ASN A 55 44.54 -56.86 44.69
CA ASN A 55 43.30 -56.98 45.48
C ASN A 55 42.04 -56.34 44.86
N CYS A 56 41.89 -56.40 43.53
CA CYS A 56 40.80 -55.79 42.77
C CYS A 56 40.77 -54.24 42.76
N GLU A 57 41.87 -53.57 43.14
CA GLU A 57 42.00 -52.12 43.12
C GLU A 57 43.25 -51.68 42.35
N TYR A 58 43.20 -50.49 41.73
CA TYR A 58 44.36 -49.89 41.06
C TYR A 58 45.07 -48.93 42.00
N SER A 59 46.31 -49.19 42.37
CA SER A 59 47.16 -48.30 43.17
C SER A 59 48.17 -47.58 42.28
N LEU A 60 48.23 -46.25 42.40
CA LEU A 60 49.22 -45.39 41.75
C LEU A 60 50.32 -45.07 42.76
N SER A 61 51.57 -45.30 42.38
CA SER A 61 52.76 -44.92 43.15
C SER A 61 53.64 -43.97 42.33
N ASP A 62 53.97 -42.83 42.92
CA ASP A 62 54.89 -41.86 42.35
C ASP A 62 56.33 -42.37 42.47
N LYS A 63 57.06 -42.40 41.34
CA LYS A 63 58.48 -42.78 41.29
C LYS A 63 59.36 -41.63 40.78
N GLY A 64 58.74 -40.48 40.46
CA GLY A 64 59.38 -39.40 39.74
C GLY A 64 59.34 -38.06 40.47
N ARG A 65 59.03 -37.01 39.72
CA ARG A 65 59.07 -35.60 40.15
C ARG A 65 57.68 -35.08 40.54
N GLY A 66 56.96 -35.82 41.36
CA GLY A 66 55.66 -35.40 41.90
C GLY A 66 54.49 -35.73 41.00
N THR A 67 53.67 -36.69 41.41
CA THR A 67 52.39 -37.01 40.76
C THR A 67 51.21 -36.43 41.55
N PHE A 68 50.26 -35.81 40.84
CA PHE A 68 49.08 -35.19 41.44
C PHE A 68 47.81 -35.91 40.98
N VAL A 69 46.92 -36.23 41.91
CA VAL A 69 45.58 -36.76 41.60
C VAL A 69 44.54 -35.77 42.08
N ASN A 70 43.68 -35.31 41.17
CA ASN A 70 42.66 -34.28 41.41
C ASN A 70 43.24 -33.02 42.08
N ASN A 71 44.38 -32.53 41.57
CA ASN A 71 45.15 -31.37 42.06
C ASN A 71 45.71 -31.52 43.49
N ARG A 72 45.87 -32.75 44.02
CA ARG A 72 46.56 -33.02 45.29
C ARG A 72 47.77 -33.92 45.05
N MET A 73 48.92 -33.56 45.63
CA MET A 73 50.13 -34.37 45.53
C MET A 73 49.91 -35.69 46.27
N ALA A 74 50.08 -36.80 45.57
CA ALA A 74 49.76 -38.13 46.06
C ALA A 74 50.91 -39.09 45.75
N PRO A 75 51.83 -39.35 46.71
CA PRO A 75 52.95 -40.26 46.49
C PRO A 75 52.51 -41.72 46.36
N GLU A 76 51.39 -42.08 46.99
CA GLU A 76 50.71 -43.37 46.80
C GLU A 76 49.20 -43.20 47.02
N ILE A 77 48.36 -43.67 46.10
CA ILE A 77 46.90 -43.53 46.19
C ILE A 77 46.17 -44.63 45.41
N ILE A 78 45.03 -45.07 45.93
CA ILE A 78 44.10 -45.96 45.21
C ILE A 78 43.25 -45.12 44.26
N LEU A 79 43.29 -45.43 42.97
CA LEU A 79 42.60 -44.69 41.92
C LEU A 79 41.12 -45.08 41.82
N GLN A 80 40.26 -44.09 41.71
CA GLN A 80 38.82 -44.24 41.47
C GLN A 80 38.44 -43.86 40.04
N ASP A 81 37.32 -44.42 39.54
CA ASP A 81 36.80 -44.07 38.22
C ASP A 81 36.51 -42.56 38.12
N GLY A 82 37.11 -41.91 37.13
CA GLY A 82 36.97 -40.47 36.87
C GLY A 82 38.12 -39.60 37.40
N ASP A 83 39.07 -40.16 38.15
CA ASP A 83 40.21 -39.42 38.71
C ASP A 83 41.09 -38.80 37.61
N ILE A 84 41.57 -37.57 37.85
CA ILE A 84 42.49 -36.87 36.95
C ILE A 84 43.89 -36.91 37.55
N ILE A 85 44.79 -37.58 36.86
CA ILE A 85 46.20 -37.71 37.19
C ILE A 85 46.99 -36.67 36.40
N GLU A 86 47.84 -35.90 37.06
CA GLU A 86 48.74 -34.91 36.50
C GLU A 86 50.18 -35.29 36.85
N PHE A 87 51.02 -35.40 35.81
CA PHE A 87 52.40 -35.86 35.94
C PHE A 87 53.35 -34.66 35.98
N GLY A 88 53.80 -34.28 37.17
CA GLY A 88 54.55 -33.05 37.43
C GLY A 88 53.63 -31.83 37.55
N GLU A 89 54.02 -30.85 38.37
CA GLU A 89 53.24 -29.63 38.59
C GLU A 89 53.13 -28.81 37.29
N GLY A 90 51.93 -28.71 36.70
CA GLY A 90 51.71 -28.08 35.40
C GLY A 90 51.97 -29.00 34.19
N GLY A 91 52.15 -30.30 34.42
CA GLY A 91 52.44 -31.30 33.39
C GLY A 91 51.22 -31.92 32.70
N PRO A 92 51.42 -33.00 31.92
CA PRO A 92 50.34 -33.66 31.19
C PRO A 92 49.31 -34.30 32.13
N LYS A 93 48.02 -34.12 31.80
CA LYS A 93 46.87 -34.58 32.58
C LYS A 93 46.17 -35.74 31.86
N VAL A 94 45.83 -36.77 32.62
CA VAL A 94 45.18 -37.99 32.15
C VAL A 94 44.02 -38.32 33.06
N ARG A 95 42.85 -38.63 32.49
CA ARG A 95 41.71 -39.12 33.26
C ARG A 95 41.70 -40.64 33.27
N PHE A 96 41.64 -41.22 34.45
CA PHE A 96 41.51 -42.64 34.69
C PHE A 96 40.04 -43.05 34.71
N ARG A 97 39.69 -44.12 33.99
CA ARG A 97 38.36 -44.74 34.06
C ARG A 97 38.44 -46.26 34.13
N ILE A 98 37.58 -46.86 34.93
CA ILE A 98 37.42 -48.31 35.06
C ILE A 98 36.14 -48.70 34.31
N ARG A 99 36.26 -49.53 33.27
CA ARG A 99 35.07 -50.09 32.60
C ARG A 99 34.70 -51.44 33.22
N PRO A 100 33.48 -51.60 33.79
CA PRO A 100 32.88 -52.91 33.96
C PRO A 100 32.45 -53.45 32.59
N GLU A 101 32.60 -54.75 32.36
CA GLU A 101 32.56 -55.40 31.04
C GLU A 101 31.20 -55.40 30.31
N ASP A 102 30.14 -54.77 30.84
CA ASP A 102 28.76 -55.06 30.39
C ASP A 102 27.78 -53.87 30.23
N GLN A 103 28.25 -52.67 29.83
CA GLN A 103 27.34 -51.58 29.40
C GLN A 103 27.79 -50.89 28.10
N PRO A 104 27.00 -50.97 27.01
CA PRO A 104 27.41 -50.46 25.69
C PRO A 104 27.04 -48.99 25.39
N CYS A 105 26.34 -48.25 26.27
CA CYS A 105 25.92 -46.86 25.98
C CYS A 105 26.17 -45.88 27.14
N LYS A 106 26.58 -44.66 26.80
CA LYS A 106 26.94 -43.58 27.73
C LYS A 106 25.73 -42.69 28.10
N PRO A 107 25.52 -42.34 29.38
CA PRO A 107 24.46 -41.42 29.79
C PRO A 107 24.64 -40.00 29.22
N PHE A 108 23.54 -39.33 28.86
CA PHE A 108 23.54 -37.98 28.27
C PHE A 108 24.21 -36.93 29.16
N ARG A 109 24.12 -37.07 30.49
CA ARG A 109 24.79 -36.19 31.45
C ARG A 109 26.32 -36.24 31.30
N ASP A 110 26.86 -37.42 31.04
CA ASP A 110 28.32 -37.64 30.93
C ASP A 110 28.83 -37.24 29.54
N ILE A 111 27.97 -37.28 28.51
CA ILE A 111 28.23 -36.69 27.19
C ILE A 111 28.32 -35.16 27.31
N CYS A 112 27.35 -34.53 27.98
CA CYS A 112 27.36 -33.09 28.24
C CYS A 112 28.58 -32.66 29.07
N ALA A 113 28.93 -33.42 30.12
CA ALA A 113 30.06 -33.11 30.99
C ALA A 113 31.41 -33.21 30.25
N ASP A 114 31.64 -34.28 29.47
CA ASP A 114 32.88 -34.43 28.70
C ASP A 114 32.99 -33.40 27.55
N CYS A 115 31.87 -33.03 26.92
CA CYS A 115 31.87 -31.96 25.91
C CYS A 115 32.19 -30.60 26.52
N PHE A 116 31.65 -30.31 27.71
CA PHE A 116 31.84 -29.04 28.41
C PHE A 116 33.29 -28.87 28.92
N ASP A 117 33.86 -29.91 29.52
CA ASP A 117 35.26 -29.93 29.99
C ASP A 117 36.26 -29.70 28.84
N ARG A 118 36.03 -30.30 27.67
CA ARG A 118 36.89 -30.12 26.47
C ARG A 118 36.89 -28.68 25.95
N THR A 119 35.77 -27.97 26.06
CA THR A 119 35.66 -26.57 25.66
C THR A 119 36.34 -25.60 26.64
N ILE A 120 36.34 -25.91 27.95
CA ILE A 120 36.92 -25.02 28.97
C ILE A 120 38.44 -25.17 29.06
N LEU A 121 38.97 -26.40 28.99
CA LEU A 121 40.43 -26.66 29.05
C LEU A 121 41.14 -26.43 27.70
N GLY A 122 40.40 -26.07 26.64
CA GLY A 122 40.88 -25.99 25.27
C GLY A 122 41.52 -24.68 24.80
N GLY A 123 41.55 -23.64 25.65
CA GLY A 123 42.33 -22.41 25.39
C GLY A 123 41.95 -21.60 24.13
N LYS A 124 40.74 -21.75 23.56
CA LYS A 124 40.28 -20.96 22.39
C LYS A 124 39.20 -19.95 22.77
N ASN A 125 39.22 -18.79 22.10
CA ASN A 125 38.27 -17.68 22.27
C ASN A 125 36.80 -18.16 22.23
N ARG A 126 35.99 -17.66 23.18
CA ARG A 126 34.57 -18.02 23.41
C ARG A 126 33.69 -18.00 22.16
N LEU A 127 34.00 -17.17 21.16
CA LEU A 127 33.22 -17.03 19.91
C LEU A 127 33.32 -18.24 18.95
N VAL A 128 34.38 -19.06 19.03
CA VAL A 128 34.58 -20.24 18.16
C VAL A 128 34.23 -21.56 18.87
N ALA A 129 34.04 -21.52 20.20
CA ALA A 129 33.76 -22.71 21.02
C ALA A 129 32.33 -23.26 20.83
N PHE A 130 31.36 -22.38 20.64
CA PHE A 130 29.93 -22.73 20.62
C PHE A 130 29.51 -23.62 19.42
N PRO A 131 29.93 -23.34 18.17
CA PRO A 131 29.58 -24.18 17.01
C PRO A 131 30.22 -25.57 17.05
N SER A 132 31.45 -25.67 17.59
CA SER A 132 32.19 -26.93 17.71
C SER A 132 31.57 -27.85 18.78
N PHE A 133 31.15 -27.26 19.91
CA PHE A 133 30.41 -27.95 20.96
C PHE A 133 29.09 -28.52 20.43
N PHE A 134 28.26 -27.71 19.77
CA PHE A 134 26.98 -28.16 19.23
C PHE A 134 27.12 -29.25 18.17
N LYS A 135 28.13 -29.16 17.28
CA LYS A 135 28.40 -30.17 16.26
C LYS A 135 28.80 -31.51 16.89
N THR A 136 29.70 -31.48 17.87
CA THR A 136 30.20 -32.69 18.55
C THR A 136 29.09 -33.34 19.38
N MET A 137 28.28 -32.52 20.05
CA MET A 137 27.17 -32.98 20.88
C MET A 137 26.03 -33.58 20.06
N LEU A 138 25.66 -32.97 18.91
CA LEU A 138 24.68 -33.56 17.97
C LEU A 138 25.19 -34.87 17.35
N GLN A 139 26.50 -34.98 17.05
CA GLN A 139 27.09 -36.22 16.55
C GLN A 139 27.06 -37.35 17.59
N GLU A 140 27.42 -37.08 18.85
CA GLU A 140 27.38 -38.08 19.92
C GLU A 140 25.93 -38.46 20.29
N VAL A 141 24.98 -37.51 20.28
CA VAL A 141 23.55 -37.81 20.48
C VAL A 141 22.99 -38.69 19.35
N TYR A 142 23.37 -38.42 18.11
CA TYR A 142 22.95 -39.25 16.97
C TYR A 142 23.55 -40.66 17.02
N ARG A 143 24.78 -40.81 17.53
CA ARG A 143 25.51 -42.09 17.53
C ARG A 143 25.20 -42.96 18.75
N GLU A 144 25.10 -42.36 19.94
CA GLU A 144 25.11 -43.07 21.23
C GLU A 144 23.84 -42.91 22.06
N ALA A 145 22.95 -41.95 21.75
CA ALA A 145 21.73 -41.74 22.54
C ALA A 145 20.56 -42.65 22.12
N SER A 146 19.63 -42.89 23.05
CA SER A 146 18.42 -43.68 22.82
C SER A 146 17.41 -42.95 21.91
N TRP A 147 16.56 -43.72 21.22
CA TRP A 147 15.62 -43.20 20.23
C TRP A 147 14.71 -42.06 20.75
N LYS A 148 14.19 -42.19 21.97
CA LYS A 148 13.33 -41.16 22.59
C LYS A 148 14.06 -39.83 22.77
N VAL A 149 15.33 -39.88 23.17
CA VAL A 149 16.17 -38.68 23.37
C VAL A 149 16.49 -38.02 22.03
N ARG A 150 16.74 -38.80 20.98
CA ARG A 150 16.96 -38.27 19.62
C ARG A 150 15.76 -37.45 19.15
N VAL A 151 14.55 -38.01 19.22
CA VAL A 151 13.33 -37.31 18.76
C VAL A 151 13.12 -36.00 19.54
N SER A 152 13.24 -36.01 20.87
CA SER A 152 13.05 -34.80 21.67
C SER A 152 14.09 -33.70 21.35
N VAL A 153 15.37 -34.05 21.20
CA VAL A 153 16.42 -33.07 20.90
C VAL A 153 16.23 -32.46 19.50
N PHE A 154 15.89 -33.27 18.49
CA PHE A 154 15.63 -32.77 17.14
C PHE A 154 14.34 -31.94 17.03
N SER A 155 13.27 -32.29 17.76
CA SER A 155 12.05 -31.48 17.80
C SER A 155 12.28 -30.10 18.43
N ILE A 156 13.07 -30.01 19.51
CA ILE A 156 13.42 -28.72 20.14
C ILE A 156 14.29 -27.90 19.18
N LEU A 157 15.24 -28.52 18.49
CA LEU A 157 16.08 -27.85 17.50
C LEU A 157 15.24 -27.31 16.33
N PHE A 158 14.26 -28.08 15.85
CA PHE A 158 13.34 -27.66 14.79
C PHE A 158 12.48 -26.45 15.22
N LEU A 159 11.93 -26.45 16.45
CA LEU A 159 11.17 -25.32 16.97
C LEU A 159 12.03 -24.06 17.13
N MET A 160 13.29 -24.20 17.57
CA MET A 160 14.21 -23.07 17.63
C MET A 160 14.52 -22.52 16.24
N ILE A 161 14.80 -23.38 15.25
CA ILE A 161 15.05 -22.95 13.87
C ILE A 161 13.81 -22.28 13.26
N ALA A 162 12.62 -22.86 13.46
CA ALA A 162 11.36 -22.30 13.00
C ALA A 162 11.10 -20.92 13.62
N SER A 163 11.45 -20.72 14.89
CA SER A 163 11.32 -19.41 15.55
C SER A 163 12.36 -18.40 15.06
N ILE A 164 13.60 -18.84 14.81
CA ILE A 164 14.70 -17.98 14.32
C ILE A 164 14.49 -17.57 12.86
N VAL A 165 13.87 -18.41 12.03
CA VAL A 165 13.59 -18.08 10.62
C VAL A 165 12.21 -17.44 10.43
N GLY A 166 11.22 -17.92 11.19
CA GLY A 166 9.85 -17.41 11.14
C GLY A 166 9.71 -16.01 11.71
N SER A 167 10.44 -15.66 12.78
CA SER A 167 10.37 -14.33 13.40
C SER A 167 10.89 -13.22 12.46
N PRO A 168 12.05 -13.34 11.79
CA PRO A 168 12.50 -12.37 10.81
C PRO A 168 11.58 -12.26 9.59
N LEU A 169 10.99 -13.35 9.11
CA LEU A 169 10.03 -13.32 7.99
C LEU A 169 8.72 -12.64 8.40
N PHE A 170 8.22 -12.92 9.60
CA PHE A 170 7.04 -12.26 10.16
C PHE A 170 7.31 -10.78 10.41
N LEU A 171 8.47 -10.44 10.97
CA LEU A 171 8.89 -9.06 11.19
C LEU A 171 9.12 -8.33 9.87
N TYR A 172 9.76 -8.96 8.88
CA TYR A 172 9.94 -8.39 7.54
C TYR A 172 8.60 -8.19 6.81
N LYS A 173 7.70 -9.17 6.87
CA LYS A 173 6.34 -9.03 6.34
C LYS A 173 5.60 -7.89 7.05
N SER A 174 5.61 -7.87 8.38
CA SER A 174 5.00 -6.80 9.17
C SER A 174 5.63 -5.42 8.94
N TYR A 175 6.93 -5.38 8.60
CA TYR A 175 7.67 -4.18 8.26
C TYR A 175 7.34 -3.68 6.85
N VAL A 176 7.21 -4.58 5.87
CA VAL A 176 6.74 -4.26 4.51
C VAL A 176 5.27 -3.83 4.54
N ASP A 177 4.43 -4.48 5.33
CA ASP A 177 3.03 -4.11 5.55
C ASP A 177 2.93 -2.73 6.22
N ARG A 178 3.79 -2.43 7.21
CA ARG A 178 3.92 -1.10 7.82
C ARG A 178 4.35 -0.03 6.81
N LEU A 179 5.31 -0.34 5.93
CA LEU A 179 5.73 0.59 4.87
C LEU A 179 4.63 0.85 3.84
N HIS A 180 3.76 -0.12 3.57
CA HIS A 180 2.57 0.09 2.73
C HIS A 180 1.52 0.93 3.47
N TYR A 181 1.29 0.68 4.76
CA TYR A 181 0.42 1.51 5.60
C TYR A 181 0.91 2.96 5.69
N GLU A 182 2.21 3.16 5.91
CA GLU A 182 2.84 4.48 6.02
C GLU A 182 2.83 5.22 4.68
N LYS A 183 3.00 4.53 3.53
CA LYS A 183 2.79 5.13 2.20
C LYS A 183 1.32 5.46 1.90
N SER A 184 0.37 4.66 2.39
CA SER A 184 -1.07 4.93 2.24
C SER A 184 -1.53 6.10 3.13
N LEU A 185 -0.92 6.27 4.31
CA LEU A 185 -1.18 7.38 5.24
C LEU A 185 -0.41 8.66 4.87
N LEU A 186 0.80 8.54 4.32
CA LEU A 186 1.51 9.62 3.64
C LEU A 186 0.84 10.02 2.32
N ARG A 187 0.07 9.14 1.68
CA ARG A 187 -0.84 9.53 0.59
C ARG A 187 -2.06 10.28 1.13
N LEU A 188 -2.68 9.85 2.23
CA LEU A 188 -3.83 10.57 2.82
C LEU A 188 -3.46 11.97 3.35
N SER A 189 -2.30 12.09 4.01
CA SER A 189 -1.76 13.36 4.52
C SER A 189 -1.04 14.17 3.44
N GLY A 190 -0.37 13.47 2.51
CA GLY A 190 0.24 14.04 1.32
C GLY A 190 -0.79 14.51 0.30
N GLU A 191 -1.99 13.94 0.24
CA GLU A 191 -3.14 14.48 -0.51
C GLU A 191 -3.52 15.83 0.09
N MET A 192 -3.64 15.97 1.42
CA MET A 192 -3.95 17.28 2.03
C MET A 192 -2.82 18.34 1.91
N GLN A 193 -1.55 17.94 1.85
CA GLN A 193 -0.41 18.87 1.70
C GLN A 193 -0.04 19.15 0.23
N SER A 194 -0.11 18.13 -0.62
CA SER A 194 -0.01 18.31 -2.07
C SER A 194 -1.23 19.05 -2.59
N ASP A 195 -2.41 18.99 -1.95
CA ASP A 195 -3.54 19.86 -2.26
C ASP A 195 -3.20 21.33 -2.07
N ARG A 196 -2.33 21.73 -1.12
CA ARG A 196 -1.94 23.14 -0.95
C ARG A 196 -0.88 23.62 -1.94
N LEU A 197 0.09 22.77 -2.29
CA LEU A 197 1.12 23.09 -3.28
C LEU A 197 0.58 22.97 -4.71
N SER A 198 -0.24 21.96 -4.96
CA SER A 198 -1.12 21.81 -6.12
C SER A 198 -2.11 22.96 -6.18
N GLN A 199 -2.74 23.41 -5.08
CA GLN A 199 -3.67 24.57 -5.11
C GLN A 199 -3.01 25.84 -5.61
N LYS A 200 -1.77 26.17 -5.19
CA LYS A 200 -1.10 27.37 -5.68
C LYS A 200 -0.65 27.24 -7.13
N GLU A 201 -0.14 26.07 -7.51
CA GLU A 201 0.24 25.78 -8.90
C GLU A 201 -1.00 25.68 -9.81
N LEU A 202 -2.11 25.17 -9.29
CA LEU A 202 -3.41 25.03 -9.95
C LEU A 202 -4.10 26.39 -10.04
N GLU A 203 -4.13 27.21 -9.00
CA GLU A 203 -4.63 28.58 -9.04
C GLU A 203 -3.86 29.38 -10.09
N LYS A 204 -2.53 29.25 -10.09
CA LYS A 204 -1.68 29.88 -11.10
C LYS A 204 -2.03 29.38 -12.51
N ARG A 205 -2.18 28.07 -12.70
CA ARG A 205 -2.55 27.47 -13.99
C ARG A 205 -4.00 27.73 -14.41
N LEU A 206 -4.92 27.92 -13.47
CA LEU A 206 -6.32 28.25 -13.73
C LEU A 206 -6.42 29.73 -14.08
N LEU A 207 -5.56 30.58 -13.50
CA LEU A 207 -5.34 31.95 -13.94
C LEU A 207 -4.73 31.97 -15.36
N GLU A 208 -3.67 31.20 -15.60
CA GLU A 208 -3.00 31.11 -16.91
C GLU A 208 -3.93 30.53 -17.99
N ALA A 209 -4.69 29.48 -17.69
CA ALA A 209 -5.68 28.90 -18.60
C ALA A 209 -6.86 29.84 -18.82
N ARG A 210 -7.26 30.61 -17.81
CA ARG A 210 -8.28 31.66 -17.95
C ARG A 210 -7.77 32.80 -18.80
N GLU A 211 -6.50 33.20 -18.65
CA GLU A 211 -5.82 34.18 -19.51
C GLU A 211 -5.67 33.66 -20.95
N GLN A 212 -5.33 32.38 -21.14
CA GLN A 212 -5.29 31.75 -22.45
C GLN A 212 -6.67 31.65 -23.08
N LEU A 213 -7.72 31.31 -22.31
CA LEU A 213 -9.09 31.29 -22.79
C LEU A 213 -9.61 32.70 -23.12
N THR A 214 -9.30 33.71 -22.30
CA THR A 214 -9.65 35.10 -22.63
C THR A 214 -8.83 35.58 -23.82
N HIS A 215 -7.58 35.18 -23.97
CA HIS A 215 -6.75 35.45 -25.16
C HIS A 215 -7.35 34.78 -26.40
N TYR A 216 -7.67 33.49 -26.33
CA TYR A 216 -8.28 32.75 -27.43
C TYR A 216 -9.65 33.33 -27.78
N ARG A 217 -10.46 33.66 -26.77
CA ARG A 217 -11.75 34.34 -26.93
C ARG A 217 -11.58 35.69 -27.61
N THR A 218 -10.65 36.53 -27.13
CA THR A 218 -10.36 37.84 -27.73
C THR A 218 -9.76 37.71 -29.12
N GLU A 219 -8.97 36.67 -29.41
CA GLU A 219 -8.51 36.35 -30.75
C GLU A 219 -9.64 35.91 -31.66
N THR A 220 -10.56 35.05 -31.19
CA THR A 220 -11.76 34.69 -31.97
C THR A 220 -12.68 35.88 -32.16
N GLU A 221 -12.90 36.72 -31.14
CA GLU A 221 -13.70 37.95 -31.24
C GLU A 221 -13.01 38.96 -32.17
N ALA A 222 -11.69 39.07 -32.13
CA ALA A 222 -10.90 39.89 -33.05
C ALA A 222 -10.93 39.31 -34.47
N ALA A 223 -10.89 37.99 -34.64
CA ALA A 223 -11.02 37.33 -35.92
C ALA A 223 -12.44 37.50 -36.48
N LEU A 224 -13.47 37.39 -35.65
CA LEU A 224 -14.86 37.69 -36.01
C LEU A 224 -15.03 39.16 -36.40
N THR A 225 -14.39 40.06 -35.66
CA THR A 225 -14.40 41.50 -35.95
C THR A 225 -13.64 41.82 -37.22
N ARG A 226 -12.49 41.18 -37.47
CA ARG A 226 -11.74 41.29 -38.73
C ARG A 226 -12.57 40.76 -39.90
N LEU A 227 -13.24 39.62 -39.74
CA LEU A 227 -14.15 39.07 -40.75
C LEU A 227 -15.36 39.96 -40.98
N ARG A 228 -15.90 40.61 -39.93
CA ARG A 228 -16.97 41.62 -40.06
C ARG A 228 -16.47 42.88 -40.78
N GLN A 229 -15.28 43.37 -40.46
CA GLN A 229 -14.65 44.50 -41.14
C GLN A 229 -14.30 44.17 -42.59
N GLU A 230 -13.84 42.96 -42.86
CA GLU A 230 -13.56 42.47 -44.21
C GLU A 230 -14.86 42.32 -45.00
N ARG A 231 -15.93 41.78 -44.39
CA ARG A 231 -17.28 41.79 -44.96
C ARG A 231 -17.72 43.22 -45.30
N ASP A 232 -17.63 44.16 -44.37
CA ASP A 232 -18.06 45.55 -44.56
C ASP A 232 -17.22 46.26 -45.63
N ARG A 233 -15.91 45.97 -45.68
CA ARG A 233 -14.99 46.47 -46.71
C ARG A 233 -15.33 45.91 -48.08
N LEU A 234 -15.59 44.61 -48.18
CA LEU A 234 -16.02 43.94 -49.40
C LEU A 234 -17.38 44.47 -49.86
N GLU A 235 -18.32 44.71 -48.93
CA GLU A 235 -19.62 45.29 -49.21
C GLU A 235 -19.51 46.74 -49.74
N THR A 236 -18.57 47.52 -49.19
CA THR A 236 -18.27 48.88 -49.66
C THR A 236 -17.61 48.85 -51.05
N GLN A 237 -16.63 47.95 -51.26
CA GLN A 237 -16.01 47.75 -52.57
C GLN A 237 -17.00 47.25 -53.63
N LEU A 238 -17.97 46.43 -53.23
CA LEU A 238 -19.04 45.97 -54.10
C LEU A 238 -19.86 47.17 -54.59
N LYS A 239 -20.30 48.03 -53.65
CA LYS A 239 -21.02 49.29 -53.96
C LYS A 239 -20.22 50.20 -54.90
N ASP A 240 -18.96 50.45 -54.59
CA ASP A 240 -18.09 51.31 -55.39
C ASP A 240 -17.85 50.72 -56.80
N SER A 241 -17.82 49.39 -56.93
CA SER A 241 -17.62 48.71 -58.22
C SER A 241 -18.89 48.61 -59.06
N THR A 242 -20.08 48.52 -58.44
CA THR A 242 -21.37 48.61 -59.14
C THR A 242 -21.59 49.99 -59.77
N ASP A 243 -20.98 51.04 -59.22
CA ASP A 243 -21.03 52.40 -59.77
C ASP A 243 -20.07 52.61 -60.97
N LEU A 244 -19.15 51.68 -61.25
CA LEU A 244 -18.08 51.76 -62.29
C LEU A 244 -18.29 50.77 -63.47
N ALA A 245 -19.54 50.48 -63.80
CA ALA A 245 -20.07 49.28 -64.46
C ALA A 245 -19.59 48.86 -65.88
N GLU A 246 -18.35 49.07 -66.34
CA GLU A 246 -17.91 48.54 -67.66
C GLU A 246 -16.77 47.50 -67.64
N GLN A 247 -16.05 47.28 -66.53
CA GLN A 247 -14.94 46.29 -66.50
C GLN A 247 -15.00 45.24 -65.37
N GLY A 248 -16.02 45.27 -64.50
CA GLY A 248 -15.95 44.61 -63.19
C GLY A 248 -16.65 43.27 -63.03
N ASP A 249 -17.34 42.75 -64.04
CA ASP A 249 -18.35 41.69 -63.87
C ASP A 249 -17.83 40.39 -63.22
N ALA A 250 -16.61 39.98 -63.56
CA ALA A 250 -15.98 38.78 -62.97
C ALA A 250 -15.45 39.00 -61.54
N ARG A 251 -14.98 40.22 -61.24
CA ARG A 251 -14.42 40.56 -59.92
C ARG A 251 -15.51 40.82 -58.90
N ILE A 252 -16.62 41.44 -59.32
CA ILE A 252 -17.84 41.59 -58.52
C ILE A 252 -18.37 40.22 -58.13
N ARG A 253 -18.51 39.29 -59.07
CA ARG A 253 -18.96 37.90 -58.80
C ARG A 253 -18.05 37.14 -57.83
N ASP A 254 -16.73 37.33 -57.91
CA ASP A 254 -15.78 36.69 -56.97
C ASP A 254 -15.92 37.26 -55.55
N LEU A 255 -16.04 38.59 -55.41
CA LEU A 255 -16.26 39.23 -54.11
C LEU A 255 -17.61 38.86 -53.49
N GLU A 256 -18.68 38.78 -54.28
CA GLU A 256 -20.00 38.28 -53.83
C GLU A 256 -19.91 36.84 -53.33
N SER A 257 -19.15 35.98 -54.04
CA SER A 257 -18.93 34.61 -53.64
C SER A 257 -18.21 34.52 -52.29
N GLN A 258 -17.10 35.25 -52.13
CA GLN A 258 -16.34 35.27 -50.88
C GLN A 258 -17.16 35.84 -49.71
N LEU A 259 -17.92 36.91 -49.93
CA LEU A 259 -18.82 37.52 -48.95
C LEU A 259 -19.92 36.54 -48.50
N SER A 260 -20.48 35.80 -49.45
CA SER A 260 -21.50 34.78 -49.17
C SER A 260 -20.94 33.62 -48.34
N VAL A 261 -19.67 33.23 -48.56
CA VAL A 261 -19.01 32.16 -47.82
C VAL A 261 -18.66 32.61 -46.42
N ALA A 262 -18.07 33.80 -46.27
CA ALA A 262 -17.73 34.38 -44.97
C ALA A 262 -18.98 34.59 -44.09
N THR A 263 -20.06 35.13 -44.67
CA THR A 263 -21.32 35.39 -43.95
C THR A 263 -21.98 34.08 -43.52
N ARG A 264 -22.00 33.05 -44.38
CA ARG A 264 -22.47 31.71 -44.01
C ARG A 264 -21.68 31.15 -42.82
N LYS A 265 -20.35 31.23 -42.88
CA LYS A 265 -19.49 30.71 -41.80
C LYS A 265 -19.69 31.41 -40.46
N ILE A 266 -19.88 32.74 -40.46
CA ILE A 266 -20.21 33.50 -39.24
C ILE A 266 -21.56 33.05 -38.69
N HIS A 267 -22.57 32.96 -39.55
CA HIS A 267 -23.91 32.58 -39.12
C HIS A 267 -23.93 31.16 -38.54
N ASP A 268 -23.16 30.23 -39.11
CA ASP A 268 -23.06 28.86 -38.61
C ASP A 268 -22.43 28.80 -37.21
N LEU A 269 -21.35 29.57 -36.98
CA LEU A 269 -20.72 29.67 -35.66
C LEU A 269 -21.64 30.32 -34.60
N GLU A 270 -22.31 31.41 -34.95
CA GLU A 270 -23.26 32.08 -34.04
C GLU A 270 -24.46 31.18 -33.70
N ARG A 271 -24.91 30.32 -34.62
CA ARG A 271 -25.93 29.31 -34.34
C ARG A 271 -25.42 28.24 -33.37
N GLU A 272 -24.18 27.79 -33.54
CA GLU A 272 -23.58 26.74 -32.71
C GLU A 272 -23.36 27.20 -31.26
N GLU A 273 -22.91 28.45 -31.07
CA GLU A 273 -22.78 29.08 -29.75
C GLU A 273 -24.14 29.20 -29.05
N LYS A 274 -25.13 29.81 -29.71
CA LYS A 274 -26.50 29.96 -29.17
C LYS A 274 -27.14 28.61 -28.85
N ALA A 275 -26.91 27.61 -29.69
CA ALA A 275 -27.39 26.26 -29.45
C ALA A 275 -26.82 25.70 -28.14
N GLY A 276 -25.51 25.83 -27.91
CA GLY A 276 -24.90 25.35 -26.67
C GLY A 276 -25.33 26.13 -25.42
N GLU A 277 -25.50 27.45 -25.50
CA GLU A 277 -26.08 28.23 -24.39
C GLU A 277 -27.47 27.73 -24.00
N SER A 278 -28.32 27.46 -24.99
CA SER A 278 -29.67 26.93 -24.75
C SER A 278 -29.65 25.52 -24.13
N VAL A 279 -28.68 24.69 -24.52
CA VAL A 279 -28.47 23.35 -23.94
C VAL A 279 -28.06 23.47 -22.48
N ILE A 280 -27.13 24.36 -22.16
CA ILE A 280 -26.68 24.59 -20.77
C ILE A 280 -27.87 25.05 -19.92
N GLN A 281 -28.62 26.06 -20.34
CA GLN A 281 -29.77 26.57 -19.56
C GLN A 281 -30.84 25.50 -19.32
N ARG A 282 -31.07 24.61 -20.28
CA ARG A 282 -32.07 23.55 -20.20
C ARG A 282 -31.61 22.36 -19.35
N ASP A 283 -30.40 21.88 -19.58
CA ASP A 283 -29.94 20.59 -19.03
C ASP A 283 -29.25 20.74 -17.67
N MET A 284 -28.75 21.93 -17.33
CA MET A 284 -28.03 22.19 -16.08
C MET A 284 -28.82 21.82 -14.82
N GLY A 285 -30.13 22.06 -14.81
CA GLY A 285 -30.99 21.69 -13.67
C GLY A 285 -31.18 20.18 -13.48
N GLY A 286 -30.83 19.37 -14.49
CA GLY A 286 -30.89 17.91 -14.45
C GLY A 286 -29.59 17.24 -14.00
N VAL A 287 -28.54 18.03 -13.73
CA VAL A 287 -27.23 17.55 -13.27
C VAL A 287 -27.10 17.79 -11.76
N ALA A 288 -26.80 16.73 -11.01
CA ALA A 288 -26.74 16.74 -9.56
C ALA A 288 -25.32 16.55 -9.03
N PHE A 289 -25.04 17.21 -7.92
CA PHE A 289 -23.88 16.92 -7.08
C PHE A 289 -24.21 15.69 -6.23
N LEU A 290 -23.36 14.67 -6.30
CA LEU A 290 -23.53 13.43 -5.57
C LEU A 290 -22.57 13.40 -4.39
N GLU A 291 -23.11 13.07 -3.22
CA GLU A 291 -22.33 12.81 -2.02
C GLU A 291 -22.56 11.38 -1.56
N VAL A 292 -21.47 10.64 -1.36
CA VAL A 292 -21.49 9.30 -0.80
C VAL A 292 -20.57 9.24 0.40
N VAL A 293 -21.13 8.90 1.55
CA VAL A 293 -20.40 8.64 2.80
C VAL A 293 -20.55 7.17 3.14
N TYR A 294 -19.43 6.49 3.37
CA TYR A 294 -19.41 5.07 3.65
C TYR A 294 -18.47 4.72 4.81
N THR A 295 -18.66 3.53 5.36
CA THR A 295 -17.83 2.94 6.42
C THR A 295 -17.65 1.46 6.14
N PHE A 296 -16.96 0.77 7.04
CA PHE A 296 -16.74 -0.67 6.98
C PHE A 296 -17.40 -1.34 8.19
N GLU A 297 -18.05 -2.47 7.94
CA GLU A 297 -18.67 -3.34 8.94
C GLU A 297 -17.93 -4.69 8.97
N ASP A 298 -17.72 -5.25 10.16
CA ASP A 298 -17.22 -6.62 10.29
C ASP A 298 -18.31 -7.66 10.01
N GLN A 299 -17.97 -8.95 10.10
CA GLN A 299 -18.92 -10.05 9.88
C GLN A 299 -20.09 -10.05 10.87
N ALA A 300 -19.94 -9.40 12.04
CA ALA A 300 -20.99 -9.25 13.04
C ALA A 300 -21.83 -7.97 12.85
N GLY A 301 -21.56 -7.17 11.80
CA GLY A 301 -22.24 -5.90 11.52
C GLY A 301 -21.75 -4.72 12.37
N ARG A 302 -20.62 -4.86 13.06
CA ARG A 302 -20.03 -3.79 13.88
C ARG A 302 -19.22 -2.85 12.99
N ARG A 303 -19.52 -1.56 13.09
CA ARG A 303 -18.87 -0.50 12.31
C ARG A 303 -17.53 -0.12 12.92
N ILE A 304 -16.56 0.19 12.06
CA ILE A 304 -15.25 0.72 12.50
C ILE A 304 -15.43 2.09 13.16
N ARG A 305 -14.83 2.25 14.34
CA ARG A 305 -14.85 3.47 15.15
C ARG A 305 -13.46 3.90 15.54
N PHE A 306 -13.28 5.17 15.87
CA PHE A 306 -12.04 5.62 16.50
C PHE A 306 -11.90 4.99 17.89
N SER A 307 -10.71 4.47 18.19
CA SER A 307 -10.44 3.76 19.44
C SER A 307 -10.44 4.66 20.66
N ARG A 308 -10.00 5.92 20.50
CA ARG A 308 -9.91 6.92 21.57
C ARG A 308 -10.42 8.28 21.09
N VAL A 309 -11.06 9.01 22.01
CA VAL A 309 -11.50 10.39 21.82
C VAL A 309 -10.98 11.25 22.96
N ASP A 310 -10.76 12.53 22.70
CA ASP A 310 -10.39 13.51 23.71
C ASP A 310 -11.62 14.02 24.48
N SER A 311 -11.42 14.97 25.39
CA SER A 311 -12.49 15.58 26.18
C SER A 311 -13.50 16.38 25.35
N SER A 312 -13.17 16.74 24.10
CA SER A 312 -14.06 17.41 23.15
C SER A 312 -14.82 16.43 22.23
N GLY A 313 -14.51 15.14 22.31
CA GLY A 313 -15.11 14.10 21.49
C GLY A 313 -14.41 13.87 20.14
N GLU A 314 -13.28 14.54 19.92
CA GLU A 314 -12.49 14.41 18.70
C GLU A 314 -11.51 13.21 18.79
N PRO A 315 -11.21 12.52 17.68
CA PRO A 315 -10.32 11.37 17.69
C PRO A 315 -8.90 11.72 18.16
N VAL A 316 -8.41 11.00 19.18
CA VAL A 316 -7.03 11.18 19.67
C VAL A 316 -6.06 10.52 18.70
N ARG A 317 -5.17 11.33 18.13
CA ARG A 317 -4.07 10.88 17.28
C ARG A 317 -2.92 10.36 18.13
N ASP A 318 -2.25 9.32 17.65
CA ASP A 318 -1.06 8.74 18.27
C ASP A 318 0.20 9.54 17.91
N ALA A 319 1.37 9.07 18.35
CA ALA A 319 2.65 9.74 18.10
C ALA A 319 3.04 9.82 16.62
N ALA A 320 2.42 9.03 15.74
CA ALA A 320 2.58 9.09 14.29
C ALA A 320 1.58 10.04 13.62
N GLY A 321 0.67 10.66 14.39
CA GLY A 321 -0.40 11.51 13.86
C GLY A 321 -1.64 10.72 13.43
N GLU A 322 -1.69 9.41 13.70
CA GLU A 322 -2.76 8.53 13.27
C GLU A 322 -3.81 8.34 14.35
N ALA A 323 -5.09 8.37 13.97
CA ALA A 323 -6.16 8.06 14.91
C ALA A 323 -6.43 6.55 14.87
N PRO A 324 -6.04 5.77 15.89
CA PRO A 324 -6.22 4.33 15.87
C PRO A 324 -7.71 3.97 15.76
N VAL A 325 -8.02 2.97 14.94
CA VAL A 325 -9.38 2.53 14.65
C VAL A 325 -9.62 1.11 15.15
N SER A 326 -10.84 0.81 15.60
CA SER A 326 -11.26 -0.51 16.06
C SER A 326 -12.78 -0.66 15.95
N VAL A 327 -13.26 -1.89 15.77
CA VAL A 327 -14.70 -2.23 15.87
C VAL A 327 -15.23 -2.13 17.30
N GLU A 328 -14.34 -2.20 18.29
CA GLU A 328 -14.65 -2.01 19.72
C GLU A 328 -14.37 -0.57 20.18
N GLY A 329 -13.99 0.32 19.26
CA GLY A 329 -13.73 1.71 19.54
C GLY A 329 -14.97 2.41 20.12
N LYS A 330 -14.76 3.30 21.09
CA LYS A 330 -15.84 4.08 21.72
C LYS A 330 -16.06 5.44 21.04
N GLY A 331 -15.22 5.79 20.08
CA GLY A 331 -15.31 7.05 19.35
C GLY A 331 -16.38 7.07 18.26
N PRO A 332 -16.43 8.18 17.49
CA PRO A 332 -17.31 8.28 16.34
C PRO A 332 -16.98 7.23 15.27
N ILE A 333 -17.97 6.92 14.44
CA ILE A 333 -17.80 5.99 13.32
C ILE A 333 -16.80 6.61 12.34
N VAL A 334 -15.84 5.81 11.89
CA VAL A 334 -14.93 6.21 10.82
C VAL A 334 -15.73 6.21 9.53
N SER A 335 -15.85 7.38 8.91
CA SER A 335 -16.58 7.54 7.66
C SER A 335 -15.71 8.18 6.60
N ILE A 336 -15.69 7.60 5.41
CA ILE A 336 -14.99 8.14 4.24
C ILE A 336 -16.03 8.83 3.37
N ARG A 337 -15.71 10.04 2.91
CA ARG A 337 -16.56 10.83 2.02
C ARG A 337 -15.98 10.81 0.62
N SER A 338 -16.84 10.58 -0.34
CA SER A 338 -16.58 10.77 -1.76
C SER A 338 -17.66 11.68 -2.35
N SER A 339 -17.29 12.37 -3.42
CA SER A 339 -18.21 13.21 -4.17
C SER A 339 -18.02 13.02 -5.66
N GLY A 340 -19.06 13.31 -6.42
CA GLY A 340 -19.02 13.25 -7.87
C GLY A 340 -20.22 13.92 -8.50
N THR A 341 -20.41 13.69 -9.78
CA THR A 341 -21.52 14.24 -10.57
C THR A 341 -22.42 13.10 -11.03
N GLY A 342 -23.73 13.35 -11.13
CA GLY A 342 -24.66 12.48 -11.82
C GLY A 342 -25.68 13.31 -12.58
N PHE A 343 -26.39 12.70 -13.52
CA PHE A 343 -27.42 13.38 -14.29
C PHE A 343 -28.67 12.53 -14.47
N LEU A 344 -29.81 13.22 -14.48
CA LEU A 344 -31.12 12.59 -14.56
C LEU A 344 -31.41 12.10 -16.00
N VAL A 345 -31.74 10.82 -16.13
CA VAL A 345 -32.02 10.16 -17.43
C VAL A 345 -33.46 9.69 -17.58
N ARG A 346 -34.16 9.53 -16.46
CA ARG A 346 -35.61 9.26 -16.38
C ARG A 346 -36.10 9.78 -15.03
N ALA A 347 -37.41 9.91 -14.85
CA ALA A 347 -37.99 10.25 -13.56
C ALA A 347 -37.46 9.33 -12.44
N GLY A 348 -36.73 9.91 -11.49
CA GLY A 348 -36.13 9.22 -10.36
C GLY A 348 -34.89 8.38 -10.67
N GLU A 349 -34.32 8.44 -11.87
CA GLU A 349 -33.15 7.64 -12.28
C GLU A 349 -31.97 8.52 -12.72
N ILE A 350 -30.81 8.31 -12.11
CA ILE A 350 -29.57 9.05 -12.35
C ILE A 350 -28.50 8.13 -12.91
N LEU A 351 -27.80 8.54 -13.98
CA LEU A 351 -26.54 7.92 -14.39
C LEU A 351 -25.35 8.65 -13.77
N THR A 352 -24.34 7.87 -13.40
CA THR A 352 -23.03 8.34 -12.93
C THR A 352 -21.99 7.23 -13.16
N ASN A 353 -20.74 7.45 -12.73
CA ASN A 353 -19.73 6.39 -12.69
C ASN A 353 -20.01 5.39 -11.56
N ARG A 354 -19.57 4.15 -11.73
CA ARG A 354 -19.65 3.13 -10.67
C ARG A 354 -18.77 3.50 -9.48
N HIS A 355 -17.57 4.02 -9.69
CA HIS A 355 -16.72 4.49 -8.59
C HIS A 355 -17.31 5.70 -7.84
N VAL A 356 -18.26 6.44 -8.42
CA VAL A 356 -18.98 7.50 -7.68
C VAL A 356 -20.10 6.89 -6.84
N ALA A 357 -20.83 5.91 -7.38
CA ALA A 357 -21.89 5.18 -6.68
C ALA A 357 -21.36 4.30 -5.54
N GLU A 358 -20.23 3.62 -5.78
CA GLU A 358 -19.55 2.71 -4.86
C GLU A 358 -18.06 3.10 -4.78
N PRO A 359 -17.70 4.13 -3.97
CA PRO A 359 -16.33 4.62 -3.89
C PRO A 359 -15.29 3.56 -3.52
N TRP A 360 -15.68 2.58 -2.71
CA TRP A 360 -14.83 1.46 -2.30
C TRP A 360 -14.46 0.50 -3.45
N TRP A 361 -15.09 0.59 -4.63
CA TRP A 361 -14.87 -0.35 -5.73
C TRP A 361 -13.47 -0.26 -6.33
N GLU A 362 -12.93 0.95 -6.49
CA GLU A 362 -11.55 1.18 -7.00
C GLU A 362 -10.60 1.80 -5.97
N ASP A 363 -11.08 2.10 -4.77
CA ASP A 363 -10.28 2.73 -3.72
C ASP A 363 -9.19 1.78 -3.19
N GLN A 364 -7.92 2.17 -3.40
CA GLN A 364 -6.75 1.42 -2.91
C GLN A 364 -6.68 1.42 -1.37
N GLY A 365 -7.23 2.45 -0.70
CA GLY A 365 -7.34 2.52 0.75
C GLY A 365 -8.41 1.59 1.31
N ALA A 366 -9.45 1.27 0.53
CA ALA A 366 -10.51 0.35 0.93
C ALA A 366 -10.11 -1.13 0.85
N LYS A 367 -9.23 -1.49 -0.11
CA LYS A 367 -8.82 -2.89 -0.37
C LYS A 367 -8.34 -3.64 0.88
N PRO A 368 -7.44 -3.11 1.72
CA PRO A 368 -6.98 -3.83 2.92
C PRO A 368 -8.11 -4.20 3.90
N PHE A 369 -9.13 -3.34 4.03
CA PHE A 369 -10.29 -3.63 4.87
C PHE A 369 -11.15 -4.74 4.27
N ILE A 370 -11.41 -4.66 2.97
CA ILE A 370 -12.19 -5.68 2.23
C ILE A 370 -11.49 -7.04 2.29
N ASP A 371 -10.18 -7.08 2.03
CA ASP A 371 -9.36 -8.29 2.07
C ASP A 371 -9.28 -8.89 3.49
N SER A 372 -9.41 -8.04 4.52
CA SER A 372 -9.50 -8.46 5.92
C SER A 372 -10.91 -8.93 6.35
N GLY A 373 -11.85 -9.02 5.41
CA GLY A 373 -13.20 -9.51 5.64
C GLY A 373 -14.21 -8.46 6.11
N PHE A 374 -13.87 -7.17 6.04
CA PHE A 374 -14.84 -6.10 6.27
C PHE A 374 -15.67 -5.82 5.02
N ARG A 375 -16.95 -5.52 5.22
CA ARG A 375 -17.86 -5.15 4.15
C ARG A 375 -18.07 -3.63 4.13
N PRO A 376 -17.92 -2.96 2.98
CA PRO A 376 -18.25 -1.54 2.87
C PRO A 376 -19.77 -1.34 2.94
N VAL A 377 -20.19 -0.30 3.66
CA VAL A 377 -21.59 0.05 3.85
C VAL A 377 -21.76 1.56 3.72
N SER A 378 -22.66 1.98 2.83
CA SER A 378 -23.04 3.39 2.71
C SER A 378 -23.81 3.83 3.96
N ILE A 379 -23.30 4.87 4.62
CA ILE A 379 -23.98 5.58 5.70
C ILE A 379 -24.99 6.57 5.11
N LEU A 380 -24.56 7.27 4.06
CA LEU A 380 -25.30 8.36 3.44
C LEU A 380 -25.00 8.36 1.94
N SER A 381 -26.05 8.48 1.13
CA SER A 381 -25.93 8.71 -0.31
C SER A 381 -27.01 9.69 -0.73
N ARG A 382 -26.61 10.82 -1.31
CA ARG A 382 -27.52 11.96 -1.59
C ARG A 382 -27.21 12.64 -2.92
N ALA A 383 -28.26 13.09 -3.60
CA ALA A 383 -28.19 13.97 -4.77
C ALA A 383 -28.68 15.38 -4.41
N PHE A 384 -27.88 16.38 -4.79
CA PHE A 384 -28.22 17.80 -4.69
C PHE A 384 -28.43 18.36 -6.09
N PHE A 385 -29.68 18.72 -6.41
CA PHE A 385 -30.01 19.37 -7.68
C PHE A 385 -29.99 20.90 -7.54
N PRO A 386 -29.55 21.65 -8.56
CA PRO A 386 -29.50 23.12 -8.51
C PRO A 386 -30.86 23.75 -8.19
N GLY A 387 -30.88 24.63 -7.20
CA GLY A 387 -32.09 25.34 -6.78
C GLY A 387 -33.07 24.52 -5.94
N ILE A 388 -32.80 23.23 -5.70
CA ILE A 388 -33.57 22.41 -4.77
C ILE A 388 -32.88 22.41 -3.41
N LYS A 389 -33.59 22.89 -2.39
CA LYS A 389 -33.05 23.05 -1.03
C LYS A 389 -32.74 21.71 -0.36
N GLU A 390 -33.70 20.79 -0.44
CA GLU A 390 -33.60 19.48 0.20
C GLU A 390 -32.94 18.44 -0.72
N PRO A 391 -31.89 17.73 -0.26
CA PRO A 391 -31.28 16.68 -1.04
C PRO A 391 -32.17 15.43 -1.14
N PHE A 392 -31.97 14.66 -2.20
CA PHE A 392 -32.65 13.39 -2.40
C PHE A 392 -31.79 12.23 -1.96
N PRO A 393 -32.28 11.33 -1.07
CA PRO A 393 -31.59 10.09 -0.75
C PRO A 393 -31.48 9.19 -1.99
N LEU A 394 -30.28 8.68 -2.24
CA LEU A 394 -29.98 7.80 -3.37
C LEU A 394 -29.86 6.35 -2.93
N ARG A 395 -30.19 5.45 -3.86
CA ARG A 395 -29.90 4.03 -3.76
C ARG A 395 -29.32 3.54 -5.07
N THR A 396 -28.33 2.66 -4.99
CA THR A 396 -27.83 1.95 -6.17
C THR A 396 -28.93 1.06 -6.72
N HIS A 397 -29.27 1.25 -8.00
CA HIS A 397 -30.27 0.43 -8.68
C HIS A 397 -29.60 -0.68 -9.51
N ARG A 398 -28.63 -0.31 -10.36
CA ARG A 398 -27.88 -1.25 -11.21
C ARG A 398 -26.45 -0.77 -11.42
N LEU A 399 -25.55 -1.72 -11.63
CA LEU A 399 -24.14 -1.49 -11.88
C LEU A 399 -23.76 -2.19 -13.18
N SER A 400 -22.88 -1.57 -13.97
CA SER A 400 -22.32 -2.22 -15.15
C SER A 400 -21.11 -3.08 -14.78
N ASP A 401 -21.05 -4.27 -15.38
CA ASP A 401 -19.88 -5.15 -15.30
C ASP A 401 -18.88 -4.89 -16.44
N LYS A 402 -19.29 -4.14 -17.46
CA LYS A 402 -18.49 -3.89 -18.68
C LYS A 402 -17.74 -2.56 -18.65
N ALA A 403 -18.25 -1.60 -17.91
CA ALA A 403 -17.71 -0.24 -17.84
C ALA A 403 -18.01 0.37 -16.47
N ASP A 404 -17.26 1.41 -16.11
CA ASP A 404 -17.44 2.16 -14.86
C ASP A 404 -18.69 3.07 -14.93
N VAL A 405 -19.87 2.46 -14.94
CA VAL A 405 -21.17 3.14 -15.02
C VAL A 405 -22.14 2.53 -14.01
N ALA A 406 -22.90 3.38 -13.34
CA ALA A 406 -23.95 3.01 -12.42
C ALA A 406 -25.26 3.76 -12.71
N LEU A 407 -26.37 3.07 -12.47
CA LEU A 407 -27.72 3.64 -12.45
C LEU A 407 -28.18 3.71 -11.00
N LEU A 408 -28.45 4.93 -10.53
CA LEU A 408 -28.95 5.24 -9.20
C LEU A 408 -30.44 5.59 -9.27
N ARG A 409 -31.15 5.38 -8.17
CA ARG A 409 -32.57 5.69 -8.05
C ARG A 409 -32.88 6.53 -6.82
N PHE A 410 -33.84 7.44 -6.96
CA PHE A 410 -34.39 8.26 -5.88
C PHE A 410 -35.87 8.57 -6.09
N ASP A 411 -36.54 9.01 -5.02
CA ASP A 411 -37.91 9.52 -5.09
C ASP A 411 -37.88 11.04 -5.33
N GLN A 412 -38.42 11.48 -6.48
CA GLN A 412 -38.49 12.89 -6.86
C GLN A 412 -39.49 13.70 -6.05
N LYS A 413 -40.40 13.07 -5.30
CA LYS A 413 -41.41 13.76 -4.46
C LYS A 413 -42.20 14.83 -5.22
N GLY A 414 -42.49 14.59 -6.50
CA GLY A 414 -43.22 15.52 -7.37
C GLY A 414 -42.42 16.73 -7.90
N VAL A 415 -41.13 16.85 -7.57
CA VAL A 415 -40.24 17.90 -8.12
C VAL A 415 -39.97 17.62 -9.60
N LYS A 416 -40.26 18.60 -10.46
CA LYS A 416 -39.97 18.52 -11.89
C LYS A 416 -38.52 18.89 -12.14
N LEU A 417 -37.73 17.92 -12.56
CA LEU A 417 -36.31 18.09 -12.90
C LEU A 417 -36.10 17.84 -14.41
N PRO A 418 -35.23 18.61 -15.08
CA PRO A 418 -34.87 18.37 -16.48
C PRO A 418 -34.29 16.96 -16.66
N VAL A 419 -34.82 16.21 -17.63
CA VAL A 419 -34.30 14.90 -18.01
C VAL A 419 -33.39 15.07 -19.23
N LEU A 420 -32.16 14.57 -19.12
CA LEU A 420 -31.19 14.64 -20.19
C LEU A 420 -31.43 13.49 -21.18
N ASN A 421 -31.47 13.82 -22.46
CA ASN A 421 -31.71 12.85 -23.52
C ASN A 421 -30.39 12.17 -23.94
N LEU A 422 -30.43 10.86 -24.12
CA LEU A 422 -29.25 10.07 -24.51
C LEU A 422 -29.25 9.81 -26.02
N ASP A 423 -28.05 9.75 -26.63
CA ASP A 423 -27.90 9.39 -28.05
C ASP A 423 -26.61 8.57 -28.24
N SER A 424 -26.77 7.29 -28.57
CA SER A 424 -25.66 6.37 -28.87
C SER A 424 -25.53 6.05 -30.36
N SER A 425 -26.21 6.79 -31.24
CA SER A 425 -26.10 6.57 -32.68
C SER A 425 -24.66 6.84 -33.16
N PRO A 426 -24.19 6.19 -34.25
CA PRO A 426 -22.85 6.45 -34.78
C PRO A 426 -22.59 7.93 -35.17
N GLY A 427 -23.65 8.70 -35.43
CA GLY A 427 -23.57 10.14 -35.72
C GLY A 427 -23.74 11.05 -34.49
N ALA A 428 -23.76 10.49 -33.28
CA ALA A 428 -23.90 11.25 -32.04
C ALA A 428 -22.58 11.89 -31.59
N ALA A 429 -21.49 11.12 -31.65
CA ALA A 429 -20.13 11.52 -31.32
C ALA A 429 -19.26 11.50 -32.58
N ILE A 430 -18.84 12.68 -33.05
CA ILE A 430 -18.03 12.82 -34.27
C ILE A 430 -16.78 13.62 -33.90
N VAL A 431 -15.60 13.12 -34.29
CA VAL A 431 -14.32 13.80 -34.06
C VAL A 431 -14.34 15.21 -34.66
N GLY A 432 -13.83 16.17 -33.90
CA GLY A 432 -13.81 17.61 -34.23
C GLY A 432 -15.11 18.35 -33.92
N ARG A 433 -16.19 17.67 -33.53
CA ARG A 433 -17.43 18.35 -33.13
C ARG A 433 -17.35 18.86 -31.69
N PRO A 434 -17.97 20.02 -31.40
CA PRO A 434 -18.00 20.56 -30.06
C PRO A 434 -18.86 19.72 -29.12
N VAL A 435 -18.41 19.71 -27.87
CA VAL A 435 -19.06 19.08 -26.72
C VAL A 435 -19.07 20.02 -25.54
N ILE A 436 -20.07 19.85 -24.70
CA ILE A 436 -20.28 20.58 -23.46
C ILE A 436 -20.22 19.57 -22.33
N LEU A 437 -19.38 19.83 -21.34
CA LEU A 437 -19.30 19.06 -20.12
C LEU A 437 -20.00 19.84 -19.00
N ILE A 438 -20.97 19.23 -18.32
CA ILE A 438 -21.71 19.88 -17.22
C ILE A 438 -21.52 19.08 -15.94
N GLY A 439 -20.99 19.68 -14.87
CA GLY A 439 -20.83 18.96 -13.61
C GLY A 439 -20.16 19.74 -12.49
N TYR A 440 -19.65 19.02 -11.50
CA TYR A 440 -19.08 19.58 -10.27
C TYR A 440 -17.58 19.28 -10.16
N PRO A 441 -16.73 19.91 -11.01
CA PRO A 441 -15.28 19.75 -10.89
C PRO A 441 -14.82 20.21 -9.50
N THR A 442 -13.83 19.51 -8.95
CA THR A 442 -13.26 19.64 -7.60
C THR A 442 -14.26 19.49 -6.46
N GLY A 443 -15.40 18.82 -6.68
CA GLY A 443 -16.29 18.36 -5.61
C GLY A 443 -16.69 19.43 -4.59
N VAL A 444 -16.53 19.12 -3.30
CA VAL A 444 -16.88 20.02 -2.18
C VAL A 444 -15.93 21.23 -2.14
N GLU A 445 -14.65 21.06 -2.45
CA GLU A 445 -13.68 22.16 -2.36
C GLU A 445 -14.03 23.29 -3.32
N ALA A 446 -14.41 22.99 -4.57
CA ALA A 446 -14.83 24.00 -5.53
C ALA A 446 -16.13 24.71 -5.11
N LEU A 447 -17.05 23.98 -4.49
CA LEU A 447 -18.28 24.59 -3.97
C LEU A 447 -17.94 25.62 -2.88
N LEU A 448 -17.05 25.28 -1.96
CA LEU A 448 -16.61 26.17 -0.87
C LEU A 448 -15.81 27.36 -1.38
N ALA A 449 -14.91 27.16 -2.36
CA ALA A 449 -14.10 28.23 -2.93
C ALA A 449 -14.93 29.31 -3.65
N ARG A 450 -16.17 28.98 -4.06
CA ARG A 450 -17.10 29.90 -4.72
C ARG A 450 -18.01 30.65 -3.75
N VAL A 451 -18.00 30.28 -2.47
CA VAL A 451 -18.74 31.00 -1.43
C VAL A 451 -17.98 32.27 -1.09
N ASP A 452 -18.70 33.37 -0.96
CA ASP A 452 -18.13 34.60 -0.43
C ASP A 452 -17.44 34.34 0.93
N PRO A 453 -16.19 34.78 1.15
CA PRO A 453 -15.45 34.48 2.37
C PRO A 453 -16.14 34.89 3.66
N ALA A 454 -16.90 35.99 3.68
CA ALA A 454 -17.65 36.40 4.86
C ALA A 454 -18.82 35.45 5.15
N THR A 455 -19.51 35.01 4.10
CA THR A 455 -20.57 34.00 4.18
C THR A 455 -20.01 32.65 4.67
N LEU A 456 -18.87 32.20 4.14
CA LEU A 456 -18.23 30.94 4.55
C LEU A 456 -17.79 30.99 6.03
N ARG A 457 -17.19 32.09 6.48
CA ARG A 457 -16.82 32.28 7.90
C ARG A 457 -18.04 32.16 8.81
N LYS A 458 -19.14 32.83 8.46
CA LYS A 458 -20.39 32.76 9.23
C LYS A 458 -20.94 31.33 9.30
N MET A 459 -20.86 30.56 8.21
CA MET A 459 -21.26 29.15 8.21
C MET A 459 -20.40 28.32 9.16
N ILE A 460 -19.08 28.49 9.11
CA ILE A 460 -18.13 27.78 9.99
C ILE A 460 -18.34 28.17 11.46
N GLU A 461 -18.59 29.44 11.76
CA GLU A 461 -18.91 29.92 13.11
C GLU A 461 -20.23 29.34 13.65
N THR A 462 -21.23 29.18 12.79
CA THR A 462 -22.57 28.71 13.19
C THR A 462 -22.65 27.19 13.30
N GLN A 463 -22.04 26.45 12.37
CA GLN A 463 -22.17 24.99 12.25
C GLN A 463 -20.93 24.23 12.74
N GLY A 464 -19.83 24.94 13.06
CA GLY A 464 -18.53 24.35 13.35
C GLY A 464 -17.88 23.74 12.09
N SER A 465 -16.85 22.91 12.30
CA SER A 465 -16.13 22.21 11.22
C SER A 465 -16.87 21.00 10.63
N ARG A 466 -18.20 20.92 10.81
CA ARG A 466 -19.02 19.79 10.37
C ARG A 466 -19.40 19.94 8.89
N VAL A 467 -18.61 19.33 8.02
CA VAL A 467 -18.75 19.42 6.56
C VAL A 467 -20.17 19.09 6.05
N ASN A 468 -20.89 18.15 6.69
CA ASN A 468 -22.28 17.82 6.31
C ASN A 468 -23.22 19.01 6.44
N GLU A 469 -23.11 19.76 7.54
CA GLU A 469 -23.96 20.92 7.79
C GLU A 469 -23.62 22.05 6.84
N ILE A 470 -22.33 22.22 6.52
CA ILE A 470 -21.89 23.20 5.53
C ILE A 470 -22.50 22.89 4.16
N ILE A 471 -22.44 21.64 3.68
CA ILE A 471 -23.04 21.27 2.37
C ILE A 471 -24.57 21.47 2.38
N ASN A 472 -25.24 21.13 3.48
CA ASN A 472 -26.68 21.38 3.62
C ASN A 472 -26.98 22.89 3.51
N GLU A 473 -26.19 23.73 4.18
CA GLU A 473 -26.33 25.19 4.14
C GLU A 473 -26.06 25.75 2.73
N LEU A 474 -25.07 25.23 2.00
CA LEU A 474 -24.84 25.57 0.59
C LEU A 474 -26.06 25.26 -0.28
N SER A 475 -26.71 24.12 -0.02
CA SER A 475 -27.95 23.74 -0.70
C SER A 475 -29.10 24.70 -0.38
N GLN A 476 -29.28 25.03 0.90
CA GLN A 476 -30.35 25.93 1.38
C GLN A 476 -30.22 27.35 0.79
N GLN A 477 -28.97 27.82 0.62
CA GLN A 477 -28.67 29.11 0.01
C GLN A 477 -28.64 29.07 -1.53
N GLY A 478 -28.85 27.90 -2.15
CA GLY A 478 -28.85 27.73 -3.61
C GLY A 478 -27.47 27.94 -4.24
N LEU A 479 -26.40 27.65 -3.49
CA LEU A 479 -24.99 27.79 -3.89
C LEU A 479 -24.42 26.53 -4.55
N ILE A 480 -25.11 25.39 -4.47
CA ILE A 480 -24.74 24.17 -5.19
C ILE A 480 -25.17 24.30 -6.66
N ARG A 481 -24.23 24.72 -7.51
CA ARG A 481 -24.45 24.90 -8.95
C ARG A 481 -23.33 24.28 -9.77
N PRO A 482 -23.64 23.49 -10.81
CA PRO A 482 -22.62 22.90 -11.66
C PRO A 482 -21.92 23.98 -12.49
N LEU A 483 -20.81 23.59 -13.09
CA LEU A 483 -20.07 24.34 -14.08
C LEU A 483 -20.26 23.68 -15.45
N ALA A 484 -20.25 24.50 -16.48
CA ALA A 484 -20.28 24.05 -17.86
C ALA A 484 -18.97 24.48 -18.56
N THR A 485 -18.30 23.53 -19.19
CA THR A 485 -17.07 23.78 -19.97
C THR A 485 -17.25 23.28 -21.39
N TRP A 486 -16.56 23.94 -22.32
CA TRP A 486 -16.60 23.62 -23.75
C TRP A 486 -15.33 22.90 -24.18
N GLY A 487 -15.46 22.05 -25.19
CA GLY A 487 -14.36 21.42 -25.87
C GLY A 487 -14.83 20.73 -27.15
N HIS A 488 -14.01 19.85 -27.70
CA HIS A 488 -14.24 19.10 -28.92
C HIS A 488 -13.91 17.63 -28.69
N VAL A 489 -14.60 16.76 -29.44
CA VAL A 489 -14.26 15.34 -29.49
C VAL A 489 -12.94 15.16 -30.22
N SER A 490 -11.95 14.55 -29.57
CA SER A 490 -10.64 14.26 -30.14
C SER A 490 -10.57 12.85 -30.74
N ASP A 491 -11.21 11.85 -30.11
CA ASP A 491 -11.25 10.46 -30.58
C ASP A 491 -12.52 9.76 -30.10
N VAL A 492 -13.04 8.81 -30.89
CA VAL A 492 -14.22 7.99 -30.57
C VAL A 492 -13.87 6.53 -30.79
N ARG A 493 -13.72 5.81 -29.68
CA ARG A 493 -13.46 4.36 -29.68
C ARG A 493 -14.67 3.60 -29.14
N PRO A 494 -14.74 2.28 -29.35
CA PRO A 494 -15.76 1.47 -28.72
C PRO A 494 -15.79 1.72 -27.22
N HIS A 495 -14.73 1.60 -26.45
CA HIS A 495 -14.84 1.65 -24.98
C HIS A 495 -14.53 3.03 -24.37
N GLN A 496 -14.29 4.05 -25.20
CA GLN A 496 -13.75 5.33 -24.71
C GLN A 496 -14.07 6.47 -25.67
N LEU A 497 -14.45 7.62 -25.11
CA LEU A 497 -14.45 8.92 -25.77
C LEU A 497 -13.26 9.72 -25.26
N THR A 498 -12.66 10.51 -26.14
CA THR A 498 -11.54 11.38 -25.83
C THR A 498 -11.90 12.79 -26.27
N TYR A 499 -11.69 13.80 -25.43
CA TYR A 499 -12.10 15.19 -25.68
C TYR A 499 -11.23 16.18 -24.90
N ASP A 500 -11.32 17.48 -25.19
CA ASP A 500 -10.47 18.52 -24.56
C ASP A 500 -11.22 19.50 -23.63
N ALA A 501 -12.54 19.29 -23.42
CA ALA A 501 -13.34 20.12 -22.52
C ALA A 501 -12.82 20.04 -21.07
N LEU A 502 -12.53 21.19 -20.46
CA LEU A 502 -11.86 21.28 -19.15
C LEU A 502 -12.63 20.57 -18.02
N THR A 503 -11.92 19.77 -17.23
CA THR A 503 -12.43 19.10 -16.03
C THR A 503 -11.29 18.78 -15.06
N THR A 504 -11.62 18.25 -13.88
CA THR A 504 -10.67 17.81 -12.86
C THR A 504 -11.30 16.71 -12.00
N SER A 505 -10.63 16.26 -10.93
CA SER A 505 -11.21 15.39 -9.90
C SER A 505 -12.56 15.92 -9.43
N GLY A 506 -13.53 15.06 -9.09
CA GLY A 506 -14.91 15.47 -8.77
C GLY A 506 -15.82 15.70 -9.99
N GLY A 507 -15.24 15.93 -11.18
CA GLY A 507 -15.96 15.95 -12.45
C GLY A 507 -16.44 14.58 -12.92
N SER A 508 -16.02 13.49 -12.28
CA SER A 508 -16.46 12.11 -12.59
C SER A 508 -17.99 12.01 -12.58
N GLY A 509 -18.53 11.37 -13.60
CA GLY A 509 -19.97 11.12 -13.76
C GLY A 509 -20.72 12.26 -14.46
N SER A 510 -20.01 13.33 -14.85
CA SER A 510 -20.59 14.44 -15.61
C SER A 510 -21.06 14.00 -17.00
N PRO A 511 -22.25 14.42 -17.47
CA PRO A 511 -22.66 14.18 -18.84
C PRO A 511 -21.79 14.95 -19.84
N ILE A 512 -21.36 14.25 -20.89
CA ILE A 512 -20.76 14.83 -22.09
C ILE A 512 -21.88 15.03 -23.10
N VAL A 513 -22.20 16.28 -23.42
CA VAL A 513 -23.38 16.68 -24.20
C VAL A 513 -22.94 17.28 -25.53
N ASN A 514 -23.56 16.88 -26.64
CA ASN A 514 -23.34 17.53 -27.93
C ASN A 514 -24.16 18.83 -28.08
N THR A 515 -23.91 19.63 -29.11
CA THR A 515 -24.64 20.89 -29.36
C THR A 515 -26.13 20.71 -29.68
N ARG A 516 -26.60 19.48 -29.93
CA ARG A 516 -28.03 19.14 -30.04
C ARG A 516 -28.68 18.87 -28.68
N GLY A 517 -27.91 18.92 -27.60
CA GLY A 517 -28.38 18.63 -26.25
C GLY A 517 -28.69 17.16 -26.03
N LYS A 518 -27.88 16.27 -26.63
CA LYS A 518 -27.90 14.83 -26.38
C LYS A 518 -26.63 14.43 -25.65
N VAL A 519 -26.77 13.64 -24.60
CA VAL A 519 -25.66 13.03 -23.88
C VAL A 519 -25.09 11.91 -24.74
N ILE A 520 -23.79 12.01 -25.03
CA ILE A 520 -23.04 11.05 -25.85
C ILE A 520 -22.05 10.23 -25.04
N GLY A 521 -21.76 10.65 -23.80
CA GLY A 521 -20.94 9.90 -22.86
C GLY A 521 -20.99 10.43 -21.43
N ILE A 522 -20.24 9.77 -20.57
CA ILE A 522 -20.12 10.05 -19.14
C ILE A 522 -18.63 10.30 -18.86
N ASN A 523 -18.27 11.46 -18.33
CA ASN A 523 -16.89 11.80 -18.01
C ASN A 523 -16.31 10.82 -17.00
N HIS A 524 -15.12 10.30 -17.28
CA HIS A 524 -14.34 9.42 -16.42
C HIS A 524 -13.01 10.12 -16.14
N ALA A 525 -12.93 10.78 -14.99
CA ALA A 525 -11.79 11.63 -14.66
C ALA A 525 -10.61 10.81 -14.13
N VAL A 526 -9.78 10.21 -15.00
CA VAL A 526 -8.50 9.62 -14.56
C VAL A 526 -7.41 9.75 -15.62
N LEU A 527 -6.66 10.86 -15.56
CA LEU A 527 -5.21 10.85 -15.76
C LEU A 527 -4.61 12.19 -15.29
N VAL A 528 -4.14 12.20 -14.03
CA VAL A 528 -3.48 13.34 -13.37
C VAL A 528 -2.23 13.82 -14.14
N SER A 529 -1.73 13.02 -15.08
CA SER A 529 -0.47 13.24 -15.81
C SER A 529 -0.63 13.62 -17.29
N PHE A 530 -1.85 13.66 -17.86
CA PHE A 530 -2.07 14.02 -19.27
C PHE A 530 -2.88 15.32 -19.38
N THR A 531 -2.19 16.45 -19.54
CA THR A 531 -2.73 17.80 -19.39
C THR A 531 -3.34 18.38 -20.68
N GLY A 532 -3.93 17.56 -21.54
CA GLY A 532 -4.52 18.03 -22.81
C GLY A 532 -5.70 17.21 -23.33
N SER A 533 -6.12 16.18 -22.61
CA SER A 533 -7.28 15.39 -23.01
C SER A 533 -7.92 14.66 -21.84
N ASN A 534 -9.24 14.60 -21.85
CA ASN A 534 -10.10 13.94 -20.91
C ASN A 534 -10.72 12.70 -21.54
N PHE A 535 -11.06 11.74 -20.69
CA PHE A 535 -11.66 10.48 -21.11
C PHE A 535 -13.09 10.38 -20.63
N GLY A 536 -13.94 9.78 -21.46
CA GLY A 536 -15.34 9.51 -21.15
C GLY A 536 -15.72 8.09 -21.54
N ILE A 537 -16.75 7.57 -20.90
CA ILE A 537 -17.37 6.30 -21.23
C ILE A 537 -18.52 6.58 -22.21
N PRO A 538 -18.57 5.94 -23.39
CA PRO A 538 -19.66 6.12 -24.34
C PRO A 538 -21.04 5.82 -23.73
N ILE A 539 -22.05 6.63 -24.04
CA ILE A 539 -23.36 6.58 -23.37
C ILE A 539 -24.11 5.26 -23.57
N ARG A 540 -23.73 4.46 -24.57
CA ARG A 540 -24.33 3.14 -24.80
C ARG A 540 -24.25 2.22 -23.58
N PHE A 541 -23.18 2.32 -22.77
CA PHE A 541 -23.08 1.55 -21.53
C PHE A 541 -24.13 1.97 -20.48
N GLY A 542 -24.52 3.25 -20.48
CA GLY A 542 -25.63 3.75 -19.68
C GLY A 542 -26.99 3.26 -20.20
N LEU A 543 -27.19 3.27 -21.52
CA LEU A 543 -28.40 2.75 -22.14
C LEU A 543 -28.60 1.25 -21.88
N GLU A 544 -27.54 0.44 -21.96
CA GLU A 544 -27.58 -0.98 -21.62
C GLU A 544 -28.12 -1.22 -20.20
N LEU A 545 -27.77 -0.36 -19.22
CA LEU A 545 -28.29 -0.46 -17.86
C LEU A 545 -29.77 -0.07 -17.74
N MET A 546 -30.26 0.82 -18.61
CA MET A 546 -31.64 1.29 -18.61
C MET A 546 -32.60 0.31 -19.29
N ASP A 547 -32.11 -0.46 -20.28
CA ASP A 547 -32.93 -1.35 -21.12
C ASP A 547 -33.03 -2.80 -20.62
N GLN A 548 -32.16 -3.21 -19.70
CA GLN A 548 -32.30 -4.51 -19.02
C GLN A 548 -33.67 -4.54 -18.31
N ARG A 549 -34.57 -5.47 -18.64
CA ARG A 549 -35.84 -5.62 -17.93
C ARG A 549 -35.70 -6.58 -16.77
#